data_AF-A0A2C9LM00-F1
#
_entry.id   AF-A0A2C9LM00-F1
#
_cell.length_a   1.000
_cell.length_b   1.000
_cell.length_c   1.000
_cell.angle_alpha   90.00
_cell.angle_beta   90.00
_cell.angle_gamma   90.00
#
_symmetry.space_group_name_H-M   'P 1'
#
loop_
_entity.id
_entity.type
_entity.pdbx_description
1 polymer ?
#
loop_
_entity_poly.entity_id
_entity_poly.type
_entity_poly.pdbx_seq_one_letter_code
_entity_poly.pdbx_strand_id
1 'polypeptide(L)'
;MGKDYVRGKVADFLNHLIDLGVAGFRVDAAKHMWPADLVALFSHVKNLPSGGQPFVYQEVIDQGGEPIKGEEYFATGRVTNFKFGLELAKVF
;
A
#
# COMPACT_ATOMS: atom_id res chain seq x y z
N MET A 1 -8.04 -0.94 21.47
CA MET A 1 -8.66 0.41 21.49
C MET A 1 -7.88 1.44 20.66
N GLY A 2 -6.60 1.76 20.96
CA GLY A 2 -5.87 2.76 20.16
C GLY A 2 -5.65 2.41 18.68
N LYS A 3 -5.36 1.13 18.36
CA LYS A 3 -5.11 0.68 16.98
C LYS A 3 -6.34 0.74 16.07
N ASP A 4 -7.51 0.36 16.56
CA ASP A 4 -8.73 0.33 15.74
C ASP A 4 -9.25 1.74 15.44
N TYR A 5 -9.14 2.65 16.41
CA TYR A 5 -9.46 4.06 16.19
C TYR A 5 -8.59 4.65 15.07
N VAL A 6 -7.27 4.45 15.12
CA VAL A 6 -6.35 4.96 14.10
C VAL A 6 -6.66 4.37 12.72
N ARG A 7 -6.85 3.04 12.63
CA ARG A 7 -7.23 2.38 11.36
C ARG A 7 -8.55 2.93 10.81
N GLY A 8 -9.56 3.11 11.67
CA GLY A 8 -10.85 3.70 11.29
C GLY A 8 -10.68 5.10 10.71
N LYS A 9 -9.93 5.98 11.38
CA LYS A 9 -9.68 7.35 10.89
C LYS A 9 -8.98 7.37 9.53
N VAL A 10 -8.02 6.49 9.30
CA VAL A 10 -7.33 6.39 8.00
C VAL A 10 -8.28 5.82 6.95
N ALA A 11 -9.05 4.77 7.26
CA ALA A 11 -10.03 4.19 6.34
C ALA A 11 -11.12 5.20 5.94
N ASP A 12 -11.63 6.00 6.89
CA ASP A 12 -12.60 7.07 6.61
C ASP A 12 -12.05 8.07 5.58
N PHE A 13 -10.79 8.47 5.76
CA PHE A 13 -10.12 9.37 4.82
C PHE A 13 -9.99 8.75 3.42
N LEU A 14 -9.52 7.49 3.33
CA LEU A 14 -9.40 6.79 2.05
C LEU A 14 -10.77 6.60 1.38
N ASN A 15 -11.80 6.25 2.16
CA ASN A 15 -13.16 6.11 1.67
C ASN A 15 -13.73 7.43 1.15
N HIS A 16 -13.41 8.55 1.80
CA HIS A 16 -13.80 9.87 1.31
C HIS A 16 -13.12 10.19 -0.04
N LEU A 17 -11.83 9.86 -0.21
CA LEU A 17 -11.14 10.04 -1.50
C LEU A 17 -11.76 9.19 -2.61
N ILE A 18 -12.24 7.99 -2.29
CA ILE A 18 -12.98 7.15 -3.25
C ILE A 18 -14.28 7.81 -3.66
N ASP A 19 -15.02 8.45 -2.72
CA ASP A 19 -16.24 9.21 -3.06
C ASP A 19 -15.96 10.37 -4.01
N LEU A 20 -14.76 10.96 -3.93
CA LEU A 20 -14.31 12.03 -4.82
C LEU A 20 -13.84 11.51 -6.19
N GLY A 21 -13.78 10.18 -6.40
CA GLY A 21 -13.47 9.57 -7.68
C GLY A 21 -12.04 9.04 -7.84
N VAL A 22 -11.26 8.93 -6.76
CA VAL A 22 -9.93 8.31 -6.81
C VAL A 22 -10.04 6.80 -7.11
N ALA A 23 -9.21 6.30 -8.03
CA ALA A 23 -9.20 4.90 -8.45
C ALA A 23 -8.24 4.01 -7.63
N GLY A 24 -7.37 4.60 -6.82
CA GLY A 24 -6.31 3.86 -6.13
C GLY A 24 -5.38 4.71 -5.28
N PHE A 25 -4.47 4.04 -4.57
CA PHE A 25 -3.59 4.67 -3.59
C PHE A 25 -2.14 4.23 -3.74
N ARG A 26 -1.24 5.21 -3.56
CA ARG A 26 0.17 5.01 -3.27
C ARG A 26 0.37 5.07 -1.77
N VAL A 27 0.74 3.96 -1.15
CA VAL A 27 1.06 3.93 0.28
C VAL A 27 2.51 4.34 0.46
N ASP A 28 2.71 5.53 1.02
CA ASP A 28 4.02 6.03 1.43
C ASP A 28 4.60 5.18 2.56
N ALA A 29 5.93 5.03 2.57
CA ALA A 29 6.65 4.45 3.70
C ALA A 29 6.09 3.09 4.19
N ALA A 30 5.51 2.28 3.30
CA ALA A 30 4.81 1.05 3.67
C ALA A 30 5.72 0.05 4.40
N LYS A 31 7.02 0.05 4.08
CA LYS A 31 8.06 -0.71 4.79
C LYS A 31 8.09 -0.49 6.31
N HIS A 32 7.63 0.67 6.77
CA HIS A 32 7.61 1.04 8.20
C HIS A 32 6.28 0.70 8.89
N MET A 33 5.35 0.09 8.16
CA MET A 33 4.09 -0.42 8.69
C MET A 33 4.12 -1.95 8.67
N TRP A 34 3.55 -2.57 9.71
CA TRP A 34 3.39 -4.01 9.72
C TRP A 34 2.43 -4.44 8.60
N PRO A 35 2.76 -5.46 7.79
CA PRO A 35 1.86 -5.95 6.74
C PRO A 35 0.46 -6.30 7.25
N ALA A 36 0.39 -6.90 8.45
CA ALA A 36 -0.89 -7.20 9.10
C ALA A 36 -1.73 -5.97 9.44
N ASP A 37 -1.10 -4.84 9.79
CA ASP A 37 -1.80 -3.58 10.03
C ASP A 37 -2.35 -2.99 8.73
N LEU A 38 -1.64 -3.16 7.61
CA LEU A 38 -2.12 -2.76 6.28
C LEU A 38 -3.29 -3.63 5.81
N VAL A 39 -3.22 -4.95 6.03
CA VAL A 39 -4.36 -5.86 5.75
C VAL A 39 -5.58 -5.44 6.57
N ALA A 40 -5.40 -5.18 7.86
CA ALA A 40 -6.47 -4.73 8.73
C ALA A 40 -7.01 -3.34 8.35
N LEU A 41 -6.19 -2.44 7.82
CA LEU A 41 -6.63 -1.14 7.34
C LEU A 41 -7.45 -1.27 6.05
N PHE A 42 -6.92 -1.98 5.04
CA PHE A 42 -7.56 -2.09 3.73
C PHE A 42 -8.83 -2.94 3.74
N SER A 43 -9.06 -3.78 4.76
CA SER A 43 -10.35 -4.46 4.96
C SER A 43 -11.52 -3.50 5.26
N HIS A 44 -11.22 -2.27 5.71
CA HIS A 44 -12.21 -1.21 5.95
C HIS A 44 -12.38 -0.25 4.77
N VAL A 45 -11.60 -0.41 3.70
CA VAL A 45 -11.67 0.44 2.51
C VAL A 45 -12.70 -0.14 1.54
N LYS A 46 -13.62 0.70 1.09
CA LYS A 46 -14.72 0.31 0.21
C LYS A 46 -14.26 0.09 -1.23
N ASN A 47 -15.12 -0.57 -2.00
CA ASN A 47 -14.97 -0.69 -3.44
C ASN A 47 -15.19 0.65 -4.14
N LEU A 48 -14.62 0.78 -5.33
CA LEU A 48 -14.82 1.94 -6.20
C LEU A 48 -16.30 2.03 -6.66
N PRO A 49 -16.82 3.24 -6.93
CA PRO A 49 -18.16 3.40 -7.50
C PRO A 49 -18.36 2.66 -8.83
N SER A 50 -17.29 2.50 -9.61
CA SER A 50 -17.25 1.73 -10.86
C SER A 50 -17.25 0.21 -10.67
N GLY A 51 -17.19 -0.27 -9.43
CA GLY A 51 -16.97 -1.67 -9.08
C GLY A 51 -15.48 -2.01 -8.92
N GLY A 52 -15.23 -3.07 -8.15
CA GLY A 52 -13.88 -3.55 -7.82
C GLY A 52 -13.20 -2.79 -6.67
N GLN A 53 -12.11 -3.36 -6.17
CA GLN A 53 -11.28 -2.73 -5.13
C GLN A 53 -10.39 -1.63 -5.72
N PRO A 54 -10.04 -0.58 -4.96
CA PRO A 54 -9.08 0.42 -5.39
C PRO A 54 -7.72 -0.21 -5.70
N PHE A 55 -7.03 0.29 -6.71
CA PHE A 55 -5.67 -0.16 -7.02
C PHE A 55 -4.69 0.34 -5.95
N VAL A 56 -3.98 -0.57 -5.29
CA VAL A 56 -3.02 -0.21 -4.24
C VAL A 56 -1.62 -0.60 -4.69
N TYR A 57 -0.68 0.35 -4.56
CA TYR A 57 0.75 0.06 -4.65
C TYR A 57 1.51 0.70 -3.49
N GLN A 58 2.52 -0.01 -3.01
CA GLN A 58 3.17 0.24 -1.73
C GLN A 58 4.64 0.53 -1.94
N GLU A 59 5.11 1.61 -1.33
CA GLU A 59 6.52 1.91 -1.28
C GLU A 59 7.21 1.02 -0.24
N VAL A 60 7.86 -0.03 -0.73
CA VAL A 60 8.77 -0.87 0.06
C VAL A 60 10.11 -0.86 -0.65
N ILE A 61 11.09 -0.13 -0.10
CA ILE A 61 12.45 -0.14 -0.63
C ILE A 61 13.09 -1.48 -0.22
N ASP A 62 13.11 -2.42 -1.15
CA ASP A 62 13.83 -3.69 -1.05
C ASP A 62 14.86 -3.74 -2.18
N GLN A 63 16.13 -3.51 -1.82
CA GLN A 63 17.27 -3.57 -2.75
C GLN A 63 18.15 -4.81 -2.50
N GLY A 64 17.70 -5.74 -1.65
CA GLY A 64 18.51 -6.88 -1.18
C GLY A 64 19.27 -6.58 0.12
N GLY A 65 19.62 -7.62 0.88
CA GLY A 65 20.40 -7.50 2.11
C GLY A 65 19.66 -7.06 3.38
N GLU A 66 18.38 -6.68 3.27
CA GLU A 66 17.57 -6.23 4.42
C GLU A 66 16.59 -7.32 4.90
N PRO A 67 16.16 -7.30 6.19
CA PRO A 67 15.25 -8.31 6.72
C PRO A 67 13.82 -8.20 6.19
N ILE A 68 13.35 -6.98 5.90
CA ILE A 68 12.00 -6.73 5.37
C ILE A 68 12.03 -6.90 3.85
N LYS A 69 11.13 -7.73 3.32
CA LYS A 69 11.01 -8.06 1.90
C LYS A 69 9.75 -7.47 1.29
N GLY A 70 9.83 -7.07 0.02
CA GLY A 70 8.65 -6.58 -0.70
C GLY A 70 7.50 -7.60 -0.76
N GLU A 71 7.83 -8.89 -0.83
CA GLU A 71 6.87 -10.00 -0.91
C GLU A 71 5.89 -10.06 0.27
N GLU A 72 6.30 -9.58 1.44
CA GLU A 72 5.47 -9.53 2.64
C GLU A 72 4.23 -8.63 2.48
N TYR A 73 4.25 -7.73 1.49
CA TYR A 73 3.21 -6.74 1.25
C TYR A 73 2.27 -7.10 0.09
N PHE A 74 2.42 -8.27 -0.54
CA PHE A 74 1.61 -8.65 -1.71
C PHE A 74 0.13 -8.89 -1.40
N ALA A 75 -0.21 -9.17 -0.13
CA ALA A 75 -1.59 -9.38 0.28
C ALA A 75 -2.48 -8.12 0.15
N THR A 76 -1.89 -6.93 0.17
CA THR A 76 -2.59 -5.64 0.16
C THR A 76 -2.45 -4.88 -1.15
N GLY A 77 -1.65 -5.35 -2.10
CA GLY A 77 -1.46 -4.69 -3.38
C GLY A 77 -0.09 -4.95 -4.00
N ARG A 78 0.27 -4.12 -4.98
CA ARG A 78 1.58 -4.18 -5.62
C ARG A 78 2.64 -3.47 -4.76
N VAL A 79 3.91 -3.71 -5.09
CA VAL A 79 5.07 -3.06 -4.44
C VAL A 79 5.93 -2.38 -5.49
N THR A 80 6.45 -1.20 -5.17
CA THR A 80 7.38 -0.47 -6.04
C THR A 80 8.67 -1.26 -6.23
N ASN A 81 9.00 -1.58 -7.48
CA ASN A 81 10.22 -2.31 -7.81
C ASN A 81 11.42 -1.35 -7.96
N PHE A 82 12.11 -1.07 -6.86
CA PHE A 82 13.30 -0.21 -6.88
C PHE A 82 14.51 -0.85 -7.58
N LYS A 83 14.60 -2.19 -7.60
CA LYS A 83 15.67 -2.91 -8.31
C LYS A 83 15.61 -2.64 -9.80
N PHE A 84 14.40 -2.53 -10.38
CA PHE A 84 14.24 -2.24 -11.81
C PHE A 84 14.98 -0.96 -12.24
N GLY A 85 14.81 0.13 -11.52
CA GLY A 85 15.49 1.40 -11.84
C GLY A 85 17.01 1.30 -11.70
N LEU A 86 17.49 0.61 -10.65
CA LEU A 86 18.92 0.41 -10.42
C LEU A 86 19.57 -0.47 -11.50
N GLU A 87 18.92 -1.56 -11.89
CA GLU A 87 19.44 -2.44 -12.94
C GLU A 87 19.41 -1.77 -14.31
N LEU A 88 18.37 -0.99 -14.62
CA LEU A 88 18.30 -0.24 -15.88
C LEU A 88 19.44 0.78 -15.98
N ALA A 89 19.72 1.50 -14.89
CA ALA A 89 20.80 2.49 -14.83
C ALA A 89 22.21 1.89 -14.94
N LYS A 90 22.39 0.57 -14.78
CA LYS A 90 23.69 -0.09 -15.02
C LYS A 90 23.94 -0.40 -16.49
N VAL A 91 22.90 -0.40 -17.31
CA VAL A 91 22.97 -0.79 -18.73
C VAL A 91 23.17 0.42 -19.65
N PHE A 92 22.83 1.63 -19.20
CA PHE A 92 22.95 2.90 -19.94
C PHE A 92 23.95 3.83 -19.28
#